data_AF-A0A9P9JTU5-F1
#
_entry.id   AF-A0A9P9JTU5-F1
#
_cell.length_a   1.000
_cell.length_b   1.000
_cell.length_c   1.000
_cell.angle_alpha   90.00
_cell.angle_beta   90.00
_cell.angle_gamma   90.00
#
_symmetry.space_group_name_H-M   'P 1'
#
loop_
_entity.id
_entity.type
_entity.pdbx_description
1 polymer ?
#
loop_
_entity_poly.entity_id
_entity_poly.type
_entity_poly.pdbx_seq_one_letter_code
_entity_poly.pdbx_strand_id
1 'polypeptide(L)'
;MKCLALAWLLAQPVLGGGGLVGYGIYPYEPPCAYACLRSLGSLMLECSSHEEMPSGMSHGPGMTSPECRAGDTPWLTTLAWCIKKECAEYHVPVSKLEGFWEKESTESPAVPPKWSYSTSLQKISKSLTQQLTPTDEYLNTTSIVDPSVYLAQYNALTAVYRENLVEAGFGIAILVAGFGIPMALTWLGYVPYMSGLLDKVKPYLVYQTIVGTYHVRPLPYLLGNAPTMGQGLYMLVFFILNLILTAVNYKTQQPHAWYATRAKEITAYIFYRTGVFAFVLLPLLILFSSRNNFLLWMTNWSHSTYMLLHRWVARMFALQALLHTLLALPLYYPAEAKKEYWIWGAVATVATMIMVFASGLYVRRFAYEAFLISHILLAAFVIVGCWYHIKYWIGLVWGYEVWLEIACGVWFFDRLVRVGRILKTGLRRSKVTDLGNGYIRVDFPGIRWASELGNHVYAYFPALNPLRPWENHPFSAVPTALLSHLGSGVN
;
A
#
# COMPACT_ATOMS: atom_id res chain seq x y z
N MET A 1 -18.29 5.40 24.11
CA MET A 1 -17.03 6.19 24.16
C MET A 1 -15.85 5.50 24.87
N LYS A 2 -16.03 4.53 25.77
CA LYS A 2 -14.90 3.87 26.47
C LYS A 2 -14.17 2.74 25.69
N CYS A 3 -14.76 2.20 24.62
CA CYS A 3 -14.12 1.13 23.82
C CYS A 3 -13.17 1.61 22.71
N LEU A 4 -13.16 2.91 22.37
CA LEU A 4 -12.27 3.46 21.33
C LEU A 4 -10.84 3.67 21.84
N ALA A 5 -10.66 3.88 23.14
CA ALA A 5 -9.34 4.05 23.75
C ALA A 5 -8.51 2.75 23.79
N LEU A 6 -9.17 1.58 23.86
CA LEU A 6 -8.48 0.29 23.91
C LEU A 6 -7.90 -0.13 22.56
N ALA A 7 -8.49 0.32 21.44
CA ALA A 7 -8.00 0.02 20.10
C ALA A 7 -6.69 0.77 19.79
N TRP A 8 -6.48 1.95 20.38
CA TRP A 8 -5.24 2.71 20.24
C TRP A 8 -4.07 2.08 21.00
N LEU A 9 -4.34 1.42 22.14
CA LEU A 9 -3.31 0.75 22.95
C LEU A 9 -2.83 -0.58 22.35
N LEU A 10 -3.63 -1.22 21.49
CA LEU A 10 -3.25 -2.47 20.81
C LEU A 10 -2.58 -2.28 19.44
N ALA A 11 -2.50 -1.04 18.93
CA ALA A 11 -1.81 -0.73 17.67
C ALA A 11 -0.29 -0.55 17.84
N GLN A 12 0.19 -0.45 19.09
CA GLN A 12 1.59 -0.13 19.39
C GLN A 12 2.61 -1.30 19.22
N PRO A 13 2.26 -2.61 19.22
CA PRO A 13 3.30 -3.64 19.10
C PRO A 13 3.47 -4.20 17.67
N VAL A 14 2.72 -3.74 16.65
CA VAL A 14 2.92 -4.19 15.25
C VAL A 14 3.74 -3.20 14.43
N LEU A 15 3.74 -1.91 14.80
CA LEU A 15 4.60 -0.88 14.21
C LEU A 15 5.95 -0.86 14.96
N GLY A 16 6.74 -1.91 14.80
CA GLY A 16 8.10 -1.96 15.35
C GLY A 16 8.98 -0.91 14.66
N GLY A 17 9.15 0.28 15.24
CA GLY A 17 10.15 1.29 14.84
C GLY A 17 10.07 1.87 13.42
N GLY A 18 9.24 1.33 12.53
CA GLY A 18 9.17 1.68 11.12
C GLY A 18 8.26 2.88 10.88
N GLY A 19 8.83 3.98 10.40
CA GLY A 19 8.03 5.07 9.82
C GLY A 19 7.48 4.67 8.45
N LEU A 20 6.62 5.53 7.89
CA LEU A 20 6.22 5.44 6.50
C LEU A 20 7.19 6.29 5.67
N VAL A 21 7.49 5.90 4.43
CA VAL A 21 8.26 6.77 3.54
C VAL A 21 7.59 8.16 3.45
N GLY A 22 8.35 9.23 3.64
CA GLY A 22 7.82 10.60 3.73
C GLY A 22 7.20 11.00 5.09
N TYR A 23 7.00 10.06 6.01
CA TYR A 23 6.54 10.31 7.39
C TYR A 23 7.31 9.45 8.39
N GLY A 24 8.45 9.97 8.85
CA GLY A 24 9.33 9.28 9.80
C GLY A 24 10.46 8.49 9.14
N ILE A 25 10.33 8.13 7.85
CA ILE A 25 11.45 7.65 7.03
C ILE A 25 11.67 8.63 5.87
N TYR A 26 12.88 9.15 5.79
CA TYR A 26 13.30 10.12 4.78
C TYR A 26 14.51 9.59 4.03
N PRO A 27 14.31 8.94 2.88
CA PRO A 27 15.42 8.44 2.08
C PRO A 27 16.40 9.56 1.75
N TYR A 28 17.70 9.27 1.89
CA TYR A 28 18.79 10.17 1.53
C TYR A 28 18.87 11.48 2.32
N GLU A 29 18.48 11.47 3.59
CA GLU A 29 18.61 12.64 4.47
C GLU A 29 19.96 12.67 5.23
N PRO A 30 20.77 13.73 5.17
CA PRO A 30 20.60 14.97 4.40
C PRO A 30 21.05 14.83 2.92
N PRO A 31 20.31 15.40 1.94
CA PRO A 31 20.60 15.20 0.52
C PRO A 31 21.98 15.68 0.07
N CYS A 32 22.49 16.77 0.65
CA CYS A 32 23.81 17.31 0.33
C CYS A 32 24.94 16.32 0.64
N ALA A 33 24.84 15.56 1.74
CA ALA A 33 25.88 14.62 2.14
C ALA A 33 25.82 13.34 1.30
N TYR A 34 24.61 12.83 1.03
CA TYR A 34 24.43 11.71 0.11
C TYR A 34 24.83 12.06 -1.33
N ALA A 35 24.61 13.30 -1.78
CA ALA A 35 25.06 13.74 -3.09
C ALA A 35 26.58 13.69 -3.19
N CYS A 36 27.29 14.21 -2.18
CA CYS A 36 28.75 14.09 -2.09
C CYS A 36 29.24 12.63 -2.11
N LEU A 37 28.59 11.75 -1.34
CA LEU A 37 28.93 10.32 -1.32
C LEU A 37 28.73 9.67 -2.70
N ARG A 38 27.57 9.90 -3.33
CA ARG A 38 27.22 9.36 -4.64
C ARG A 38 28.08 9.91 -5.77
N SER A 39 28.58 11.14 -5.65
CA SER A 39 29.51 11.72 -6.62
C SER A 39 30.88 11.04 -6.63
N LEU A 40 31.26 10.36 -5.55
CA LEU A 40 32.53 9.62 -5.44
C LEU A 40 32.36 8.12 -5.69
N GLY A 41 31.14 7.58 -5.60
CA GLY A 41 30.88 6.14 -5.57
C GLY A 41 31.36 5.36 -6.78
N SER A 42 31.56 6.01 -7.95
CA SER A 42 32.10 5.38 -9.16
C SER A 42 33.62 5.43 -9.28
N LEU A 43 34.34 6.09 -8.36
CA LEU A 43 35.80 6.19 -8.40
C LEU A 43 36.43 4.97 -7.74
N MET A 44 37.43 4.38 -8.39
CA MET A 44 38.30 3.36 -7.80
C MET A 44 39.28 3.99 -6.83
N LEU A 45 39.52 3.28 -5.73
CA LEU A 45 40.55 3.56 -4.75
C LEU A 45 41.74 2.63 -5.00
N GLU A 46 42.88 2.91 -4.37
CA GLU A 46 44.09 2.10 -4.49
C GLU A 46 43.85 0.63 -4.05
N CYS A 47 42.94 0.42 -3.09
CA CYS A 47 42.55 -0.89 -2.59
C CYS A 47 41.34 -1.51 -3.30
N SER A 48 40.87 -0.92 -4.42
CA SER A 48 39.75 -1.48 -5.19
C SER A 48 40.17 -2.71 -5.98
N SER A 49 39.28 -3.70 -6.07
CA SER A 49 39.51 -4.92 -6.85
C SER A 49 38.96 -4.78 -8.28
N HIS A 50 39.66 -5.32 -9.26
CA HIS A 50 39.20 -5.40 -10.66
C HIS A 50 38.27 -6.59 -10.95
N GLU A 51 37.75 -7.27 -9.93
CA GLU A 51 36.91 -8.47 -10.14
C GLU A 51 35.53 -8.13 -10.73
N GLU A 52 35.15 -8.86 -11.79
CA GLU A 52 33.85 -8.77 -12.44
C GLU A 52 32.75 -9.34 -11.52
N MET A 53 31.70 -8.54 -11.28
CA MET A 53 30.53 -8.97 -10.52
C MET A 53 29.70 -10.02 -11.28
N PRO A 54 29.28 -11.13 -10.63
CA PRO A 54 28.24 -12.00 -11.15
C PRO A 54 26.85 -11.44 -10.80
N SER A 55 26.46 -10.26 -11.31
CA SER A 55 25.05 -9.84 -11.42
C SER A 55 24.88 -8.43 -12.02
N GLY A 56 24.72 -8.35 -13.34
CA GLY A 56 23.80 -7.48 -14.11
C GLY A 56 23.34 -6.09 -13.62
N MET A 57 24.14 -5.31 -12.90
CA MET A 57 23.88 -3.90 -12.57
C MET A 57 25.10 -3.05 -12.94
N SER A 58 24.97 -2.33 -14.06
CA SER A 58 25.78 -1.18 -14.50
C SER A 58 27.20 -1.44 -15.01
N HIS A 59 27.47 -0.83 -16.16
CA HIS A 59 28.82 -0.51 -16.61
C HIS A 59 29.43 0.50 -15.62
N GLY A 60 30.49 0.12 -14.91
CA GLY A 60 31.23 0.95 -13.96
C GLY A 60 32.54 0.27 -13.54
N PRO A 61 33.54 1.02 -13.07
CA PRO A 61 34.85 0.48 -12.71
C PRO A 61 34.79 -0.31 -11.39
N GLY A 62 35.86 -1.06 -11.07
CA GLY A 62 35.87 -2.19 -10.13
C GLY A 62 35.32 -1.96 -8.70
N MET A 63 34.99 -3.04 -8.00
CA MET A 63 34.39 -2.99 -6.67
C MET A 63 35.36 -2.43 -5.60
N THR A 64 34.87 -1.46 -4.84
CA THR A 64 35.55 -0.90 -3.66
C THR A 64 34.83 -1.38 -2.40
N SER A 65 35.52 -2.15 -1.56
CA SER A 65 34.90 -2.68 -0.33
C SER A 65 34.69 -1.59 0.72
N PRO A 66 33.75 -1.77 1.67
CA PRO A 66 33.57 -0.85 2.79
C PRO A 66 34.84 -0.67 3.63
N GLU A 67 35.65 -1.72 3.80
CA GLU A 67 36.92 -1.68 4.53
C GLU A 67 37.96 -0.82 3.79
N CYS A 68 37.99 -0.91 2.47
CA CYS A 68 38.83 -0.06 1.62
C CYS A 68 38.45 1.41 1.81
N ARG A 69 37.17 1.76 1.71
CA ARG A 69 36.68 3.13 1.97
C ARG A 69 36.95 3.61 3.40
N ALA A 70 36.81 2.73 4.38
CA ALA A 70 37.06 3.04 5.78
C ALA A 70 38.53 3.38 6.07
N GLY A 71 39.46 2.71 5.36
CA GLY A 71 40.90 2.87 5.50
C GLY A 71 41.51 3.96 4.60
N ASP A 72 40.85 4.31 3.50
CA ASP A 72 41.42 5.17 2.48
C ASP A 72 41.46 6.66 2.88
N THR A 73 42.62 7.30 2.72
CA THR A 73 42.79 8.72 3.10
C THR A 73 42.14 9.66 2.07
N PRO A 74 42.44 9.57 0.76
CA PRO A 74 41.80 10.39 -0.27
C PRO A 74 40.28 10.37 -0.22
N TRP A 75 39.66 9.21 -0.03
CA TRP A 75 38.22 9.04 0.08
C TRP A 75 37.63 9.87 1.22
N LEU A 76 38.11 9.64 2.45
CA LEU A 76 37.55 10.30 3.63
C LEU A 76 37.79 11.81 3.61
N THR A 77 38.98 12.28 3.21
CA THR A 77 39.22 13.72 3.18
C THR A 77 38.47 14.42 2.06
N THR A 78 38.30 13.77 0.90
CA THR A 78 37.52 14.31 -0.23
C THR A 78 36.03 14.38 0.11
N LEU A 79 35.47 13.30 0.68
CA LEU A 79 34.08 13.24 1.09
C LEU A 79 33.80 14.28 2.20
N ALA A 80 34.65 14.35 3.22
CA ALA A 80 34.50 15.31 4.30
C ALA A 80 34.52 16.75 3.78
N TRP A 81 35.44 17.07 2.86
CA TRP A 81 35.51 18.40 2.24
C TRP A 81 34.24 18.74 1.45
N CYS A 82 33.77 17.81 0.61
CA CYS A 82 32.54 18.00 -0.15
C CYS A 82 31.36 18.29 0.78
N ILE A 83 31.16 17.48 1.83
CA ILE A 83 30.10 17.68 2.82
C ILE A 83 30.23 19.05 3.48
N LYS A 84 31.44 19.44 3.91
CA LYS A 84 31.67 20.75 4.54
C LYS A 84 31.27 21.90 3.62
N LYS A 85 31.59 21.83 2.34
CA LYS A 85 31.31 22.89 1.37
C LYS A 85 29.82 22.92 1.00
N GLU A 86 29.28 21.78 0.58
CA GLU A 86 27.96 21.70 -0.04
C GLU A 86 26.81 21.66 0.98
N CYS A 87 27.05 21.15 2.20
CA CYS A 87 26.05 21.20 3.27
C CYS A 87 26.05 22.52 4.07
N ALA A 88 27.01 23.42 3.85
CA ALA A 88 27.09 24.68 4.59
C ALA A 88 25.88 25.60 4.32
N GLU A 89 25.41 25.64 3.07
CA GLU A 89 24.24 26.43 2.65
C GLU A 89 22.95 26.01 3.38
N TYR A 90 22.82 24.72 3.69
CA TYR A 90 21.63 24.16 4.31
C TYR A 90 21.67 24.15 5.84
N HIS A 91 22.73 24.70 6.45
CA HIS A 91 22.92 24.79 7.90
C HIS A 91 22.69 23.45 8.63
N VAL A 92 23.13 22.34 8.02
CA VAL A 92 22.95 21.00 8.60
C VAL A 92 23.77 20.90 9.91
N PRO A 93 23.16 20.49 11.04
CA PRO A 93 23.88 20.36 12.31
C PRO A 93 25.02 19.35 12.18
N VAL A 94 26.18 19.67 12.79
CA VAL A 94 27.36 18.79 12.78
C VAL A 94 27.04 17.41 13.37
N SER A 95 26.18 17.33 14.39
CA SER A 95 25.74 16.05 14.96
C SER A 95 25.03 15.14 13.94
N LYS A 96 24.27 15.73 13.01
CA LYS A 96 23.60 14.98 11.94
C LYS A 96 24.59 14.54 10.87
N LEU A 97 25.59 15.37 10.57
CA LEU A 97 26.67 15.02 9.64
C LEU A 97 27.57 13.92 10.20
N GLU A 98 27.91 13.93 11.48
CA GLU A 98 28.63 12.83 12.15
C GLU A 98 27.80 11.55 12.13
N GLY A 99 26.48 11.62 12.42
CA GLY A 99 25.60 10.44 12.34
C GLY A 99 25.48 9.86 10.92
N PHE A 100 25.48 10.71 9.89
CA PHE A 100 25.59 10.28 8.49
C PHE A 100 26.96 9.65 8.23
N TRP A 101 28.03 10.29 8.70
CA TRP A 101 29.40 9.83 8.50
C TRP A 101 29.62 8.42 9.02
N GLU A 102 29.21 8.15 10.27
CA GLU A 102 29.38 6.85 10.91
C GLU A 102 28.64 5.71 10.20
N LYS A 103 27.49 5.99 9.59
CA LYS A 103 26.61 4.97 9.00
C LYS A 103 26.83 4.77 7.50
N GLU A 104 27.14 5.86 6.78
CA GLU A 104 27.00 5.91 5.32
C GLU A 104 28.32 6.19 4.60
N SER A 105 29.35 6.76 5.26
CA SER A 105 30.57 7.18 4.56
C SER A 105 31.34 6.04 3.89
N THR A 106 31.14 4.80 4.37
CA THR A 106 31.74 3.57 3.85
C THR A 106 30.74 2.76 2.99
N GLU A 107 29.51 3.24 2.85
CA GLU A 107 28.34 2.55 2.30
C GLU A 107 27.97 1.25 3.06
N SER A 108 28.47 1.07 4.28
CA SER A 108 28.07 -0.02 5.16
C SER A 108 28.05 0.43 6.63
N PRO A 109 26.92 0.32 7.33
CA PRO A 109 26.83 0.69 8.74
C PRO A 109 27.64 -0.24 9.66
N ALA A 110 28.12 -1.38 9.14
CA ALA A 110 28.91 -2.34 9.91
C ALA A 110 30.41 -1.97 9.97
N VAL A 111 30.89 -1.11 9.07
CA VAL A 111 32.31 -0.79 8.94
C VAL A 111 32.51 0.72 9.13
N PRO A 112 32.91 1.18 10.34
CA PRO A 112 33.10 2.59 10.60
C PRO A 112 34.37 3.12 9.92
N PRO A 113 34.38 4.39 9.48
CA PRO A 113 35.58 5.03 8.93
C PRO A 113 36.67 5.17 10.00
N LYS A 114 37.95 5.14 9.58
CA LYS A 114 39.10 5.25 10.51
C LYS A 114 39.13 6.56 11.31
N TRP A 115 38.49 7.61 10.81
CA TRP A 115 38.40 8.93 11.43
C TRP A 115 36.94 9.40 11.46
N SER A 116 36.58 10.17 12.49
CA SER A 116 35.31 10.91 12.52
C SER A 116 35.26 11.97 11.42
N TYR A 117 34.09 12.55 11.16
CA TYR A 117 33.96 13.61 10.17
C TYR A 117 34.81 14.82 10.54
N SER A 118 34.74 15.23 11.81
CA SER A 118 35.54 16.35 12.34
C SER A 118 37.05 16.10 12.25
N THR A 119 37.52 14.89 12.57
CA THR A 119 38.95 14.54 12.43
C THR A 119 39.38 14.48 10.97
N SER A 120 38.54 13.96 10.08
CA SER A 120 38.82 13.92 8.64
C SER A 120 39.01 15.31 8.06
N LEU A 121 38.20 16.29 8.50
CA LEU A 121 38.38 17.70 8.12
C LEU A 121 39.69 18.31 8.62
N GLN A 122 40.13 17.95 9.82
CA GLN A 122 41.41 18.44 10.38
C GLN A 122 42.63 17.88 9.64
N LYS A 123 42.50 16.73 8.98
CA LYS A 123 43.57 16.15 8.16
C LYS A 123 43.79 16.89 6.84
N ILE A 124 42.90 17.80 6.46
CA ILE A 124 43.03 18.64 5.27
C ILE A 124 43.95 19.82 5.61
N SER A 125 45.27 19.64 5.43
CA SER A 125 46.28 20.61 5.86
C SER A 125 46.62 21.69 4.81
N LYS A 126 46.20 21.53 3.55
CA LYS A 126 46.46 22.48 2.45
C LYS A 126 45.17 22.82 1.71
N SER A 127 45.10 24.04 1.16
CA SER A 127 44.01 24.43 0.25
C SER A 127 43.96 23.47 -0.93
N LEU A 128 42.79 22.90 -1.20
CA LEU A 128 42.60 21.95 -2.29
C LEU A 128 42.69 22.68 -3.64
N THR A 129 43.52 22.15 -4.54
CA THR A 129 43.72 22.69 -5.89
C THR A 129 43.30 21.71 -6.98
N GLN A 130 43.26 20.41 -6.68
CA GLN A 130 42.86 19.38 -7.63
C GLN A 130 41.35 19.22 -7.61
N GLN A 131 40.72 19.35 -8.78
CA GLN A 131 39.30 19.12 -8.98
C GLN A 131 39.12 17.88 -9.85
N LEU A 132 38.18 17.03 -9.45
CA LEU A 132 37.78 15.86 -10.21
C LEU A 132 37.06 16.29 -11.48
N THR A 133 37.24 15.51 -12.53
CA THR A 133 36.49 15.62 -13.78
C THR A 133 35.50 14.45 -13.90
N PRO A 134 34.42 14.58 -14.69
CA PRO A 134 33.48 13.48 -14.92
C PRO A 134 34.10 12.23 -15.57
N THR A 135 35.30 12.36 -16.14
CA THR A 135 36.05 11.27 -16.80
C THR A 135 37.05 10.58 -15.87
N ASP A 136 37.24 11.08 -14.65
CA ASP A 136 38.19 10.48 -13.71
C ASP A 136 37.65 9.12 -13.23
N GLU A 137 38.52 8.12 -13.22
CA GLU A 137 38.19 6.76 -12.78
C GLU A 137 38.79 6.43 -11.40
N TYR A 138 39.77 7.20 -10.93
CA TYR A 138 40.54 6.91 -9.71
C TYR A 138 40.58 8.10 -8.76
N LEU A 139 40.50 7.83 -7.46
CA LEU A 139 40.66 8.83 -6.40
C LEU A 139 41.97 8.59 -5.63
N ASN A 140 43.08 9.09 -6.18
CA ASN A 140 44.41 8.91 -5.59
C ASN A 140 44.79 10.02 -4.60
N THR A 141 44.16 11.18 -4.71
CA THR A 141 44.50 12.38 -3.94
C THR A 141 43.25 13.06 -3.44
N THR A 142 43.37 13.79 -2.32
CA THR A 142 42.26 14.61 -1.83
C THR A 142 41.90 15.66 -2.87
N SER A 143 40.66 15.63 -3.35
CA SER A 143 40.23 16.42 -4.50
C SER A 143 38.90 17.13 -4.23
N ILE A 144 38.55 18.08 -5.09
CA ILE A 144 37.26 18.76 -5.08
C ILE A 144 36.32 18.00 -6.01
N VAL A 145 35.11 17.69 -5.55
CA VAL A 145 34.07 17.05 -6.37
C VAL A 145 33.65 17.98 -7.51
N ASP A 146 33.48 17.42 -8.71
CA ASP A 146 32.99 18.16 -9.86
C ASP A 146 31.58 18.75 -9.58
N PRO A 147 31.37 20.07 -9.75
CA PRO A 147 30.09 20.71 -9.46
C PRO A 147 28.92 20.17 -10.28
N SER A 148 29.16 19.74 -11.53
CA SER A 148 28.11 19.21 -12.41
C SER A 148 27.68 17.81 -11.98
N VAL A 149 28.64 16.97 -11.58
CA VAL A 149 28.37 15.63 -11.02
C VAL A 149 27.63 15.75 -9.69
N TYR A 150 28.08 16.64 -8.80
CA TYR A 150 27.40 16.91 -7.54
C TYR A 150 25.96 17.38 -7.77
N LEU A 151 25.76 18.39 -8.64
CA LEU A 151 24.43 18.92 -8.93
C LEU A 151 23.49 17.86 -9.49
N ALA A 152 23.98 17.00 -10.39
CA ALA A 152 23.18 15.92 -10.95
C ALA A 152 22.73 14.90 -9.88
N GLN A 153 23.62 14.55 -8.95
CA GLN A 153 23.29 13.66 -7.82
C GLN A 153 22.33 14.35 -6.83
N TYR A 154 22.62 15.60 -6.48
CA TYR A 154 21.79 16.39 -5.57
C TYR A 154 20.36 16.55 -6.09
N ASN A 155 20.18 16.90 -7.35
CA ASN A 155 18.87 17.00 -8.00
C ASN A 155 18.13 15.65 -7.98
N ALA A 156 18.83 14.54 -8.26
CA ALA A 156 18.20 13.22 -8.22
C ALA A 156 17.70 12.83 -6.83
N LEU A 157 18.54 13.00 -5.80
CA LEU A 157 18.22 12.62 -4.42
C LEU A 157 17.15 13.51 -3.81
N THR A 158 17.20 14.83 -4.07
CA THR A 158 16.16 15.76 -3.61
C THR A 158 14.84 15.54 -4.32
N ALA A 159 14.85 15.18 -5.60
CA ALA A 159 13.64 14.80 -6.31
C ALA A 159 13.00 13.53 -5.73
N VAL A 160 13.80 12.51 -5.41
CA VAL A 160 13.30 11.28 -4.73
C VAL A 160 12.68 11.61 -3.39
N TYR A 161 13.39 12.38 -2.57
CA TYR A 161 12.89 12.82 -1.26
C TYR A 161 11.53 13.54 -1.41
N ARG A 162 11.44 14.45 -2.39
CA ARG A 162 10.19 15.19 -2.66
C ARG A 162 9.07 14.29 -3.16
N GLU A 163 9.34 13.41 -4.12
CA GLU A 163 8.32 12.53 -4.69
C GLU A 163 7.77 11.57 -3.62
N ASN A 164 8.63 11.03 -2.75
CA ASN A 164 8.22 10.23 -1.59
C ASN A 164 7.31 11.00 -0.62
N LEU A 165 7.63 12.27 -0.33
CA LEU A 165 6.76 13.13 0.50
C LEU A 165 5.39 13.34 -0.14
N VAL A 166 5.36 13.65 -1.43
CA VAL A 166 4.13 13.93 -2.17
C VAL A 166 3.27 12.69 -2.29
N GLU A 167 3.84 11.55 -2.67
CA GLU A 167 3.10 10.30 -2.83
C GLU A 167 2.58 9.77 -1.50
N ALA A 168 3.32 9.93 -0.39
CA ALA A 168 2.86 9.53 0.93
C ALA A 168 1.66 10.38 1.38
N GLY A 169 1.74 11.71 1.22
CA GLY A 169 0.63 12.61 1.53
C GLY A 169 -0.61 12.32 0.67
N PHE A 170 -0.42 12.08 -0.63
CA PHE A 170 -1.50 11.70 -1.54
C PHE A 170 -2.07 10.31 -1.23
N GLY A 171 -1.23 9.35 -0.87
CA GLY A 171 -1.64 8.00 -0.46
C GLY A 171 -2.53 8.03 0.78
N ILE A 172 -2.12 8.78 1.81
CA ILE A 172 -2.95 9.00 3.01
C ILE A 172 -4.27 9.67 2.62
N ALA A 173 -4.26 10.68 1.75
CA ALA A 173 -5.48 11.33 1.28
C ALA A 173 -6.42 10.36 0.55
N ILE A 174 -5.91 9.47 -0.30
CA ILE A 174 -6.69 8.41 -0.96
C ILE A 174 -7.30 7.47 0.07
N LEU A 175 -6.51 6.98 1.02
CA LEU A 175 -6.99 6.04 2.03
C LEU A 175 -8.08 6.68 2.91
N VAL A 176 -7.81 7.88 3.42
CA VAL A 176 -8.76 8.66 4.25
C VAL A 176 -10.02 9.00 3.47
N ALA A 177 -9.94 9.39 2.20
CA ALA A 177 -11.13 9.61 1.38
C ALA A 177 -11.94 8.32 1.22
N GLY A 178 -11.27 7.18 1.03
CA GLY A 178 -11.89 5.88 0.85
C GLY A 178 -12.80 5.45 2.00
N PHE A 179 -12.29 5.45 3.24
CA PHE A 179 -13.11 5.07 4.40
C PHE A 179 -13.84 6.27 5.04
N GLY A 180 -13.31 7.48 4.88
CA GLY A 180 -13.80 8.70 5.52
C GLY A 180 -15.03 9.30 4.83
N ILE A 181 -15.17 9.21 3.50
CA ILE A 181 -16.38 9.68 2.82
C ILE A 181 -17.63 8.91 3.30
N PRO A 182 -17.65 7.56 3.38
CA PRO A 182 -18.80 6.84 3.94
C PRO A 182 -19.14 7.26 5.38
N MET A 183 -18.12 7.51 6.21
CA MET A 183 -18.31 7.98 7.59
C MET A 183 -18.89 9.39 7.62
N ALA A 184 -18.30 10.34 6.88
CA ALA A 184 -18.74 11.73 6.82
C ALA A 184 -20.17 11.84 6.30
N LEU A 185 -20.53 11.11 5.23
CA LEU A 185 -21.89 11.09 4.69
C LEU A 185 -22.90 10.53 5.69
N THR A 186 -22.52 9.51 6.48
CA THR A 186 -23.39 9.00 7.54
C THR A 186 -23.53 10.03 8.66
N TRP A 187 -22.42 10.63 9.10
CA TRP A 187 -22.41 11.55 10.24
C TRP A 187 -23.09 12.88 9.97
N LEU A 188 -23.12 13.32 8.71
CA LEU A 188 -23.91 14.47 8.28
C LEU A 188 -25.40 14.30 8.61
N GLY A 189 -25.90 13.05 8.63
CA GLY A 189 -27.26 12.72 9.04
C GLY A 189 -27.57 12.95 10.52
N TYR A 190 -26.56 13.02 11.37
CA TYR A 190 -26.72 13.30 12.80
C TYR A 190 -26.54 14.78 13.16
N VAL A 191 -26.15 15.63 12.20
CA VAL A 191 -26.00 17.07 12.43
C VAL A 191 -27.37 17.74 12.52
N PRO A 192 -27.61 18.65 13.50
CA PRO A 192 -28.86 19.38 13.60
C PRO A 192 -29.22 20.08 12.28
N TYR A 193 -30.52 20.12 11.95
CA TYR A 193 -31.07 20.75 10.74
C TYR A 193 -30.72 20.09 9.38
N MET A 194 -29.79 19.14 9.33
CA MET A 194 -29.41 18.45 8.09
C MET A 194 -30.40 17.35 7.68
N SER A 195 -31.21 16.83 8.60
CA SER A 195 -32.17 15.76 8.34
C SER A 195 -33.18 16.13 7.24
N GLY A 196 -33.79 17.32 7.32
CA GLY A 196 -34.76 17.77 6.33
C GLY A 196 -34.19 17.96 4.93
N LEU A 197 -32.92 18.38 4.80
CA LEU A 197 -32.23 18.45 3.52
C LEU A 197 -31.93 17.05 2.98
N LEU A 198 -31.39 16.18 3.84
CA LEU A 198 -31.06 14.80 3.45
C LEU A 198 -32.29 14.01 3.03
N ASP A 199 -33.44 14.20 3.68
CA ASP A 199 -34.68 13.51 3.31
C ASP A 199 -35.21 13.95 1.94
N LYS A 200 -34.94 15.19 1.51
CA LYS A 200 -35.23 15.65 0.14
C LYS A 200 -34.26 15.07 -0.89
N VAL A 201 -33.01 14.81 -0.51
CA VAL A 201 -31.94 14.36 -1.43
C VAL A 201 -31.86 12.84 -1.53
N LYS A 202 -32.15 12.10 -0.44
CA LYS A 202 -32.10 10.63 -0.36
C LYS A 202 -32.85 9.93 -1.50
N PRO A 203 -34.06 10.35 -1.92
CA PRO A 203 -34.75 9.70 -3.03
C PRO A 203 -33.94 9.66 -4.32
N TYR A 204 -33.22 10.74 -4.62
CA TYR A 204 -32.42 10.87 -5.83
C TYR A 204 -31.07 10.17 -5.72
N LEU A 205 -30.44 10.15 -4.55
CA LEU A 205 -29.10 9.57 -4.38
C LEU A 205 -29.11 8.11 -3.93
N VAL A 206 -30.02 7.72 -3.04
CA VAL A 206 -30.01 6.38 -2.42
C VAL A 206 -30.90 5.41 -3.18
N TYR A 207 -32.11 5.81 -3.57
CA TYR A 207 -33.07 4.90 -4.18
C TYR A 207 -32.96 4.85 -5.70
N GLN A 208 -32.64 5.98 -6.34
CA GLN A 208 -32.53 6.01 -7.79
C GLN A 208 -31.26 5.30 -8.27
N THR A 209 -31.41 4.52 -9.33
CA THR A 209 -30.30 3.84 -10.01
C THR A 209 -29.82 4.67 -11.19
N ILE A 210 -28.53 4.54 -11.55
CA ILE A 210 -28.00 5.23 -12.74
C ILE A 210 -28.67 4.70 -14.02
N VAL A 211 -28.98 3.40 -14.05
CA VAL A 211 -29.48 2.72 -15.24
C VAL A 211 -30.74 1.94 -14.90
N GLY A 212 -31.90 2.58 -15.05
CA GLY A 212 -33.23 1.95 -14.97
C GLY A 212 -33.42 1.01 -13.77
N THR A 213 -33.68 -0.27 -14.05
CA THR A 213 -33.89 -1.30 -13.01
C THR A 213 -32.66 -2.19 -12.77
N TYR A 214 -31.51 -1.86 -13.36
CA TYR A 214 -30.29 -2.68 -13.34
C TYR A 214 -29.54 -2.68 -12.01
N HIS A 215 -30.07 -2.03 -10.97
CA HIS A 215 -29.56 -2.20 -9.61
C HIS A 215 -29.91 -3.57 -9.01
N VAL A 216 -31.11 -4.06 -9.34
CA VAL A 216 -31.62 -5.37 -8.88
C VAL A 216 -31.28 -6.45 -9.89
N ARG A 217 -31.50 -6.19 -11.18
CA ARG A 217 -31.17 -7.14 -12.27
C ARG A 217 -29.78 -6.87 -12.84
N PRO A 218 -29.02 -7.89 -13.28
CA PRO A 218 -27.74 -7.66 -13.93
C PRO A 218 -27.91 -6.94 -15.28
N LEU A 219 -26.92 -6.13 -15.64
CA LEU A 219 -26.76 -5.57 -16.98
C LEU A 219 -26.65 -6.67 -18.05
N PRO A 220 -26.94 -6.35 -19.33
CA PRO A 220 -26.71 -7.27 -20.44
C PRO A 220 -25.31 -7.88 -20.41
N TYR A 221 -25.17 -9.11 -20.90
CA TYR A 221 -23.92 -9.88 -20.89
C TYR A 221 -23.33 -10.15 -19.50
N LEU A 222 -24.12 -10.03 -18.44
CA LEU A 222 -23.69 -10.27 -17.06
C LEU A 222 -22.51 -9.37 -16.65
N LEU A 223 -22.51 -8.11 -17.06
CA LEU A 223 -21.45 -7.16 -16.68
C LEU A 223 -21.50 -6.77 -15.19
N GLY A 224 -22.60 -7.08 -14.50
CA GLY A 224 -22.82 -6.78 -13.09
C GLY A 224 -24.08 -5.94 -12.89
N ASN A 225 -24.30 -5.48 -11.66
CA ASN A 225 -25.44 -4.62 -11.33
C ASN A 225 -25.02 -3.15 -11.36
N ALA A 226 -25.90 -2.29 -11.87
CA ALA A 226 -25.71 -0.85 -11.88
C ALA A 226 -25.75 -0.30 -10.44
N PRO A 227 -24.87 0.65 -10.10
CA PRO A 227 -24.91 1.33 -8.80
C PRO A 227 -26.15 2.24 -8.69
N THR A 228 -26.50 2.58 -7.44
CA THR A 228 -27.36 3.75 -7.18
C THR A 228 -26.64 5.04 -7.57
N MET A 229 -27.36 6.14 -7.73
CA MET A 229 -26.75 7.45 -8.06
C MET A 229 -25.67 7.86 -7.05
N GLY A 230 -25.91 7.66 -5.76
CA GLY A 230 -24.97 7.97 -4.69
C GLY A 230 -23.76 7.05 -4.67
N GLN A 231 -23.96 5.74 -4.87
CA GLN A 231 -22.86 4.79 -5.06
C GLN A 231 -22.01 5.18 -6.29
N GLY A 232 -22.68 5.56 -7.39
CA GLY A 232 -22.07 6.09 -8.60
C GLY A 232 -21.18 7.30 -8.35
N LEU A 233 -21.74 8.31 -7.68
CA LEU A 233 -21.06 9.54 -7.35
C LEU A 233 -19.84 9.28 -6.47
N TYR A 234 -19.97 8.43 -5.44
CA TYR A 234 -18.83 8.02 -4.61
C TYR A 234 -17.71 7.41 -5.47
N MET A 235 -18.05 6.47 -6.35
CA MET A 235 -17.07 5.80 -7.21
C MET A 235 -16.43 6.78 -8.19
N LEU A 236 -17.19 7.72 -8.74
CA LEU A 236 -16.71 8.76 -9.64
C LEU A 236 -15.74 9.70 -8.94
N VAL A 237 -16.12 10.23 -7.76
CA VAL A 237 -15.26 11.11 -6.96
C VAL A 237 -13.98 10.39 -6.56
N PHE A 238 -14.10 9.14 -6.09
CA PHE A 238 -12.93 8.35 -5.69
C PHE A 238 -12.01 8.04 -6.88
N PHE A 239 -12.57 7.75 -8.06
CA PHE A 239 -11.81 7.55 -9.30
C PHE A 239 -11.09 8.83 -9.73
N ILE A 240 -11.80 9.96 -9.76
CA ILE A 240 -11.24 11.26 -10.13
C ILE A 240 -10.13 11.65 -9.15
N LEU A 241 -10.32 11.43 -7.86
CA LEU A 241 -9.29 11.67 -6.85
C LEU A 241 -8.02 10.85 -7.15
N ASN A 242 -8.15 9.54 -7.37
CA ASN A 242 -7.01 8.68 -7.72
C ASN A 242 -6.33 9.17 -9.01
N LEU A 243 -7.11 9.49 -10.05
CA LEU A 243 -6.59 9.97 -11.33
C LEU A 243 -5.81 11.28 -11.18
N ILE A 244 -6.39 12.27 -10.50
CA ILE A 244 -5.77 13.58 -10.28
C ILE A 244 -4.49 13.43 -9.47
N LEU A 245 -4.53 12.73 -8.33
CA LEU A 245 -3.35 12.57 -7.47
C LEU A 245 -2.23 11.77 -8.14
N THR A 246 -2.57 10.85 -9.05
CA THR A 246 -1.57 10.17 -9.89
C THR A 246 -0.97 11.11 -10.94
N ALA A 247 -1.70 12.12 -11.43
CA ALA A 247 -1.27 12.95 -12.56
C ALA A 247 -0.57 14.28 -12.19
N VAL A 248 -0.79 14.82 -10.99
CA VAL A 248 -0.38 16.20 -10.64
C VAL A 248 0.90 16.28 -9.81
N ASN A 249 1.47 17.47 -9.67
CA ASN A 249 2.57 17.77 -8.74
C ASN A 249 3.85 16.96 -9.01
N TYR A 250 4.29 16.92 -10.26
CA TYR A 250 5.65 16.49 -10.65
C TYR A 250 6.52 17.73 -10.87
N LYS A 251 7.76 17.70 -10.36
CA LYS A 251 8.76 18.75 -10.63
C LYS A 251 10.00 18.08 -11.18
N THR A 252 10.53 18.62 -12.27
CA THR A 252 11.77 18.13 -12.86
C THR A 252 12.95 19.01 -12.51
N GLN A 253 14.11 18.39 -12.35
CA GLN A 253 15.37 19.06 -12.03
C GLN A 253 16.49 18.45 -12.89
N GLN A 254 16.98 19.23 -13.86
CA GLN A 254 18.07 18.84 -14.75
C GLN A 254 19.30 19.72 -14.48
N PRO A 255 20.53 19.17 -14.48
CA PRO A 255 20.88 17.77 -14.78
C PRO A 255 20.43 16.79 -13.68
N HIS A 256 20.18 15.54 -14.04
CA HIS A 256 19.70 14.49 -13.12
C HIS A 256 20.56 13.23 -13.27
N ALA A 257 21.10 12.70 -12.17
CA ALA A 257 22.03 11.55 -12.22
C ALA A 257 21.41 10.28 -12.83
N TRP A 258 20.12 10.03 -12.61
CA TRP A 258 19.47 8.79 -13.06
C TRP A 258 18.71 8.90 -14.39
N TYR A 259 18.30 10.11 -14.80
CA TYR A 259 17.39 10.30 -15.93
C TYR A 259 17.89 11.41 -16.85
N ALA A 260 18.39 11.00 -18.02
CA ALA A 260 18.98 11.92 -19.00
C ALA A 260 18.02 12.95 -19.59
N THR A 261 16.71 12.73 -19.53
CA THR A 261 15.71 13.65 -20.09
C THR A 261 14.55 13.86 -19.14
N ARG A 262 13.95 15.05 -19.20
CA ARG A 262 12.74 15.41 -18.43
C ARG A 262 11.59 14.44 -18.67
N ALA A 263 11.47 13.90 -19.88
CA ALA A 263 10.43 12.93 -20.21
C ALA A 263 10.63 11.61 -19.47
N LYS A 264 11.87 11.09 -19.42
CA LYS A 264 12.20 9.87 -18.67
C LYS A 264 12.00 10.08 -17.17
N GLU A 265 12.39 11.24 -16.66
CA GLU A 265 12.22 11.65 -15.27
C GLU A 265 10.75 11.65 -14.84
N ILE A 266 9.86 12.33 -15.59
CA ILE A 266 8.42 12.33 -15.31
C ILE A 266 7.83 10.93 -15.41
N THR A 267 8.23 10.16 -16.45
CA THR A 267 7.76 8.77 -16.62
C THR A 267 8.13 7.91 -15.41
N ALA A 268 9.35 8.07 -14.88
CA ALA A 268 9.81 7.38 -13.69
C ALA A 268 9.04 7.78 -12.44
N TYR A 269 8.74 9.07 -12.26
CA TYR A 269 7.96 9.52 -11.10
C TYR A 269 6.51 8.97 -11.14
N ILE A 270 5.88 8.93 -12.32
CA ILE A 270 4.56 8.29 -12.48
C ILE A 270 4.67 6.77 -12.22
N PHE A 271 5.73 6.13 -12.70
CA PHE A 271 6.00 4.71 -12.46
C PHE A 271 6.07 4.38 -10.96
N TYR A 272 6.85 5.13 -10.17
CA TYR A 272 6.94 4.89 -8.73
C TYR A 272 5.61 5.17 -8.03
N ARG A 273 4.97 6.31 -8.34
CA ARG A 273 3.70 6.70 -7.70
C ARG A 273 2.57 5.71 -7.92
N THR A 274 2.43 5.18 -9.14
CA THR A 274 1.41 4.15 -9.46
C THR A 274 1.64 2.86 -8.66
N GLY A 275 2.90 2.47 -8.44
CA GLY A 275 3.24 1.34 -7.57
C GLY A 275 2.82 1.58 -6.11
N VAL A 276 3.17 2.74 -5.55
CA VAL A 276 2.82 3.10 -4.17
C VAL A 276 1.31 3.20 -3.99
N PHE A 277 0.58 3.79 -4.94
CA PHE A 277 -0.87 3.89 -4.86
C PHE A 277 -1.56 2.53 -4.93
N ALA A 278 -1.00 1.57 -5.69
CA ALA A 278 -1.49 0.19 -5.64
C ALA A 278 -1.36 -0.38 -4.22
N PHE A 279 -0.24 -0.18 -3.54
CA PHE A 279 -0.05 -0.63 -2.15
C PHE A 279 -1.02 0.06 -1.19
N VAL A 280 -1.21 1.38 -1.30
CA VAL A 280 -2.15 2.17 -0.49
C VAL A 280 -3.60 1.66 -0.60
N LEU A 281 -4.01 1.19 -1.79
CA LEU A 281 -5.37 0.71 -2.02
C LEU A 281 -5.63 -0.67 -1.41
N LEU A 282 -4.60 -1.49 -1.11
CA LEU A 282 -4.76 -2.85 -0.58
C LEU A 282 -5.49 -2.91 0.77
N PRO A 283 -5.13 -2.11 1.80
CA PRO A 283 -5.89 -2.03 3.05
C PRO A 283 -7.38 -1.78 2.84
N LEU A 284 -7.71 -0.79 2.01
CA LEU A 284 -9.09 -0.40 1.72
C LEU A 284 -9.83 -1.50 0.97
N LEU A 285 -9.15 -2.13 0.01
CA LEU A 285 -9.68 -3.22 -0.79
C LEU A 285 -10.11 -4.40 0.10
N ILE A 286 -9.26 -4.80 1.04
CA ILE A 286 -9.56 -5.89 1.98
C ILE A 286 -10.65 -5.47 2.95
N LEU A 287 -10.56 -4.26 3.51
CA LEU A 287 -11.54 -3.71 4.46
C LEU A 287 -12.96 -3.79 3.91
N PHE A 288 -13.18 -3.37 2.66
CA PHE A 288 -14.50 -3.38 2.02
C PHE A 288 -15.06 -4.77 1.71
N SER A 289 -14.22 -5.81 1.64
CA SER A 289 -14.69 -7.19 1.47
C SER A 289 -15.05 -7.90 2.76
N SER A 290 -14.60 -7.36 3.89
CA SER A 290 -14.73 -7.99 5.20
C SER A 290 -16.17 -7.88 5.73
N ARG A 291 -16.58 -8.88 6.52
CA ARG A 291 -17.92 -8.90 7.14
C ARG A 291 -17.91 -8.31 8.56
N ASN A 292 -16.73 -8.16 9.13
CA ASN A 292 -16.48 -7.60 10.46
C ASN A 292 -15.54 -6.40 10.37
N ASN A 293 -15.84 -5.44 9.50
CA ASN A 293 -15.15 -4.15 9.54
C ASN A 293 -15.87 -3.16 10.46
N PHE A 294 -15.08 -2.22 10.97
CA PHE A 294 -15.58 -1.11 11.77
C PHE A 294 -16.49 -0.16 10.99
N LEU A 295 -16.39 -0.11 9.65
CA LEU A 295 -17.24 0.77 8.84
C LEU A 295 -18.69 0.31 8.84
N LEU A 296 -18.96 -0.99 8.88
CA LEU A 296 -20.31 -1.53 9.10
C LEU A 296 -20.89 -1.14 10.47
N TRP A 297 -20.06 -0.78 11.45
CA TRP A 297 -20.50 -0.34 12.78
C TRP A 297 -20.64 1.18 12.87
N MET A 298 -19.76 1.92 12.18
CA MET A 298 -19.74 3.38 12.20
C MET A 298 -20.65 4.01 11.13
N THR A 299 -20.99 3.25 10.10
CA THR A 299 -21.89 3.64 9.03
C THR A 299 -23.14 2.77 9.05
N ASN A 300 -24.24 3.29 8.52
CA ASN A 300 -25.45 2.50 8.28
C ASN A 300 -25.48 1.93 6.85
N TRP A 301 -24.32 1.66 6.27
CA TRP A 301 -24.22 1.14 4.90
C TRP A 301 -24.24 -0.39 4.90
N SER A 302 -24.94 -0.96 3.92
CA SER A 302 -25.04 -2.42 3.82
C SER A 302 -23.70 -3.05 3.41
N HIS A 303 -23.47 -4.30 3.84
CA HIS A 303 -22.33 -5.08 3.35
C HIS A 303 -22.37 -5.25 1.81
N SER A 304 -23.56 -5.30 1.20
CA SER A 304 -23.68 -5.33 -0.27
C SER A 304 -23.12 -4.07 -0.94
N THR A 305 -23.27 -2.90 -0.29
CA THR A 305 -22.67 -1.64 -0.76
C THR A 305 -21.15 -1.72 -0.67
N TYR A 306 -20.59 -2.17 0.46
CA TYR A 306 -19.13 -2.35 0.57
C TYR A 306 -18.58 -3.37 -0.42
N MET A 307 -19.29 -4.46 -0.70
CA MET A 307 -18.89 -5.40 -1.75
C MET A 307 -18.91 -4.77 -3.15
N LEU A 308 -19.80 -3.81 -3.42
CA LEU A 308 -19.76 -3.02 -4.65
C LEU A 308 -18.48 -2.18 -4.68
N LEU A 309 -18.18 -1.45 -3.60
CA LEU A 309 -16.98 -0.62 -3.51
C LEU A 309 -15.70 -1.45 -3.62
N HIS A 310 -15.62 -2.61 -2.96
CA HIS A 310 -14.52 -3.56 -3.08
C HIS A 310 -14.21 -3.87 -4.54
N ARG A 311 -15.23 -4.18 -5.37
CA ARG A 311 -15.04 -4.46 -6.80
C ARG A 311 -14.49 -3.27 -7.58
N TRP A 312 -14.88 -2.04 -7.22
CA TRP A 312 -14.40 -0.84 -7.92
C TRP A 312 -13.01 -0.42 -7.47
N VAL A 313 -12.73 -0.48 -6.17
CA VAL A 313 -11.37 -0.32 -5.63
C VAL A 313 -10.44 -1.39 -6.21
N ALA A 314 -10.90 -2.63 -6.39
CA ALA A 314 -10.11 -3.70 -7.02
C ALA A 314 -9.70 -3.34 -8.45
N ARG A 315 -10.59 -2.71 -9.22
CA ARG A 315 -10.29 -2.24 -10.59
C ARG A 315 -9.32 -1.07 -10.58
N MET A 316 -9.40 -0.18 -9.60
CA MET A 316 -8.42 0.91 -9.45
C MET A 316 -7.05 0.37 -9.05
N PHE A 317 -6.99 -0.56 -8.09
CA PHE A 317 -5.78 -1.29 -7.71
C PHE A 317 -5.13 -1.96 -8.93
N ALA A 318 -5.93 -2.71 -9.70
CA ALA A 318 -5.49 -3.36 -10.92
C ALA A 318 -5.00 -2.36 -11.98
N LEU A 319 -5.68 -1.23 -12.16
CA LEU A 319 -5.27 -0.17 -13.08
C LEU A 319 -3.92 0.44 -12.66
N GLN A 320 -3.74 0.74 -11.37
CA GLN A 320 -2.47 1.27 -10.84
C GLN A 320 -1.32 0.26 -11.03
N ALA A 321 -1.54 -1.02 -10.71
CA ALA A 321 -0.54 -2.08 -10.92
C ALA A 321 -0.21 -2.30 -12.41
N LEU A 322 -1.21 -2.20 -13.30
CA LEU A 322 -1.01 -2.30 -14.73
C LEU A 322 -0.24 -1.09 -15.27
N LEU A 323 -0.59 0.14 -14.86
CA LEU A 323 0.14 1.34 -15.25
C LEU A 323 1.59 1.29 -14.78
N HIS A 324 1.83 0.88 -13.53
CA HIS A 324 3.17 0.65 -12.99
C HIS A 324 3.97 -0.32 -13.89
N THR A 325 3.38 -1.46 -14.24
CA THR A 325 4.03 -2.45 -15.11
C THR A 325 4.31 -1.91 -16.52
N LEU A 326 3.34 -1.20 -17.13
CA LEU A 326 3.47 -0.65 -18.48
C LEU A 326 4.53 0.46 -18.56
N LEU A 327 4.66 1.27 -17.51
CA LEU A 327 5.68 2.32 -17.41
C LEU A 327 7.07 1.75 -17.10
N ALA A 328 7.15 0.60 -16.42
CA ALA A 328 8.41 -0.08 -16.15
C ALA A 328 9.10 -0.57 -17.43
N LEU A 329 8.32 -1.03 -18.42
CA LEU A 329 8.84 -1.62 -19.65
C LEU A 329 9.82 -0.68 -20.39
N PRO A 330 9.44 0.55 -20.81
CA PRO A 330 10.35 1.44 -21.53
C PRO A 330 11.49 2.00 -20.66
N LEU A 331 11.39 1.93 -19.31
CA LEU A 331 12.40 2.46 -18.40
C LEU A 331 13.50 1.43 -18.08
N TYR A 332 13.13 0.17 -17.93
CA TYR A 332 13.98 -0.83 -17.25
C TYR A 332 14.10 -2.17 -18.00
N TYR A 333 13.25 -2.43 -19.01
CA TYR A 333 13.38 -3.63 -19.83
C TYR A 333 14.47 -3.45 -20.90
N PRO A 334 15.30 -4.47 -21.20
CA PRO A 334 15.34 -5.81 -20.60
C PRO A 334 16.27 -5.94 -19.38
N ALA A 335 17.01 -4.90 -19.02
CA ALA A 335 18.10 -4.94 -18.04
C ALA A 335 17.68 -5.47 -16.66
N GLU A 336 16.48 -5.10 -16.19
CA GLU A 336 15.97 -5.51 -14.89
C GLU A 336 15.13 -6.79 -14.90
N ALA A 337 14.76 -7.29 -16.09
CA ALA A 337 13.69 -8.29 -16.24
C ALA A 337 14.00 -9.66 -15.58
N LYS A 338 15.28 -9.97 -15.40
CA LYS A 338 15.76 -11.22 -14.80
C LYS A 338 15.93 -11.16 -13.28
N LYS A 339 15.77 -9.97 -12.67
CA LYS A 339 15.95 -9.80 -11.23
C LYS A 339 14.73 -10.29 -10.47
N GLU A 340 14.96 -10.83 -9.28
CA GLU A 340 13.90 -11.46 -8.48
C GLU A 340 12.75 -10.50 -8.18
N TYR A 341 13.07 -9.25 -7.83
CA TYR A 341 12.05 -8.24 -7.57
C TYR A 341 11.13 -8.02 -8.77
N TRP A 342 11.69 -8.01 -9.99
CA TRP A 342 10.94 -7.83 -11.23
C TRP A 342 10.00 -9.00 -11.48
N ILE A 343 10.51 -10.23 -11.29
CA ILE A 343 9.73 -11.46 -11.45
C ILE A 343 8.53 -11.46 -10.50
N TRP A 344 8.75 -11.18 -9.21
CA TRP A 344 7.68 -11.12 -8.22
C TRP A 344 6.66 -10.02 -8.51
N GLY A 345 7.10 -8.86 -9.00
CA GLY A 345 6.21 -7.79 -9.47
C GLY A 345 5.34 -8.22 -10.65
N ALA A 346 5.93 -8.86 -11.66
CA ALA A 346 5.20 -9.39 -12.81
C ALA A 346 4.18 -10.46 -12.40
N VAL A 347 4.58 -11.37 -11.51
CA VAL A 347 3.72 -12.42 -10.95
C VAL A 347 2.52 -11.80 -10.22
N ALA A 348 2.73 -10.79 -9.38
CA ALA A 348 1.66 -10.09 -8.66
C ALA A 348 0.69 -9.37 -9.63
N THR A 349 1.21 -8.70 -10.66
CA THR A 349 0.38 -8.04 -11.69
C THR A 349 -0.45 -9.05 -12.46
N VAL A 350 0.15 -10.15 -12.94
CA VAL A 350 -0.56 -11.20 -13.70
C VAL A 350 -1.65 -11.84 -12.84
N ALA A 351 -1.34 -12.19 -11.59
CA ALA A 351 -2.32 -12.73 -10.65
C ALA A 351 -3.48 -11.75 -10.42
N THR A 352 -3.18 -10.45 -10.27
CA THR A 352 -4.20 -9.39 -10.13
C THR A 352 -5.10 -9.30 -11.36
N MET A 353 -4.54 -9.36 -12.57
CA MET A 353 -5.35 -9.34 -13.81
C MET A 353 -6.26 -10.57 -13.88
N ILE A 354 -5.72 -11.77 -13.62
CA ILE A 354 -6.50 -13.02 -13.57
C ILE A 354 -7.65 -12.86 -12.59
N MET A 355 -7.39 -12.35 -11.37
CA MET A 355 -8.43 -12.14 -10.37
C MET A 355 -9.53 -11.20 -10.86
N VAL A 356 -9.20 -10.07 -11.50
CA VAL A 356 -10.22 -9.11 -11.99
C VAL A 356 -11.13 -9.74 -13.03
N PHE A 357 -10.56 -10.46 -14.01
CA PHE A 357 -11.36 -11.11 -15.05
C PHE A 357 -12.15 -12.30 -14.52
N ALA A 358 -11.51 -13.18 -13.73
CA ALA A 358 -12.14 -14.35 -13.12
C ALA A 358 -13.22 -14.00 -12.09
N SER A 359 -13.24 -12.75 -11.58
CA SER A 359 -14.29 -12.25 -10.67
C SER A 359 -15.56 -11.78 -11.39
N GLY A 360 -15.62 -11.87 -12.72
CA GLY A 360 -16.79 -11.51 -13.50
C GLY A 360 -18.06 -12.24 -13.06
N LEU A 361 -19.23 -11.61 -13.20
CA LEU A 361 -20.49 -12.24 -12.80
C LEU A 361 -20.79 -13.52 -13.61
N TYR A 362 -20.29 -13.62 -14.84
CA TYR A 362 -20.38 -14.82 -15.67
C TYR A 362 -19.68 -16.03 -15.00
N VAL A 363 -18.45 -15.88 -14.51
CA VAL A 363 -17.74 -16.94 -13.78
C VAL A 363 -18.44 -17.27 -12.48
N ARG A 364 -18.82 -16.25 -11.70
CA ARG A 364 -19.43 -16.45 -10.39
C ARG A 364 -20.78 -17.14 -10.43
N ARG A 365 -21.55 -16.95 -11.51
CA ARG A 365 -22.81 -17.68 -11.73
C ARG A 365 -22.57 -19.13 -12.17
N PHE A 366 -21.51 -19.37 -12.94
CA PHE A 366 -21.18 -20.70 -13.44
C PHE A 366 -20.56 -21.59 -12.35
N ALA A 367 -19.58 -21.09 -11.60
CA ALA A 367 -18.83 -21.85 -10.61
C ALA A 367 -18.45 -20.97 -9.40
N TYR A 368 -19.41 -20.69 -8.52
CA TYR A 368 -19.20 -19.80 -7.36
C TYR A 368 -18.11 -20.29 -6.39
N GLU A 369 -18.13 -21.58 -6.04
CA GLU A 369 -17.17 -22.17 -5.09
C GLU A 369 -15.72 -22.12 -5.63
N ALA A 370 -15.54 -22.46 -6.91
CA ALA A 370 -14.23 -22.38 -7.57
C ALA A 370 -13.71 -20.94 -7.62
N PHE A 371 -14.59 -19.98 -7.97
CA PHE A 371 -14.28 -18.56 -7.89
C PHE A 371 -13.82 -18.16 -6.47
N LEU A 372 -14.59 -18.51 -5.44
CA LEU A 372 -14.32 -18.05 -4.07
C LEU A 372 -12.96 -18.57 -3.56
N ILE A 373 -12.70 -19.87 -3.76
CA ILE A 373 -11.45 -20.50 -3.30
C ILE A 373 -10.26 -19.93 -4.08
N SER A 374 -10.32 -19.92 -5.41
CA SER A 374 -9.23 -19.40 -6.24
C SER A 374 -8.96 -17.92 -5.97
N HIS A 375 -9.99 -17.10 -5.77
CA HIS A 375 -9.84 -15.68 -5.46
C HIS A 375 -9.12 -15.45 -4.13
N ILE A 376 -9.43 -16.22 -3.09
CA ILE A 376 -8.75 -16.12 -1.79
C ILE A 376 -7.28 -16.54 -1.90
N LEU A 377 -7.00 -17.64 -2.60
CA LEU A 377 -5.63 -18.13 -2.80
C LEU A 377 -4.79 -17.13 -3.62
N LEU A 378 -5.35 -16.62 -4.72
CA LEU A 378 -4.68 -15.60 -5.54
C LEU A 378 -4.50 -14.29 -4.78
N ALA A 379 -5.46 -13.87 -3.94
CA ALA A 379 -5.31 -12.68 -3.11
C ALA A 379 -4.12 -12.82 -2.14
N ALA A 380 -3.98 -13.98 -1.48
CA ALA A 380 -2.82 -14.26 -0.63
C ALA A 380 -1.51 -14.24 -1.44
N PHE A 381 -1.53 -14.82 -2.64
CA PHE A 381 -0.38 -14.83 -3.53
C PHE A 381 0.01 -13.45 -4.04
N VAL A 382 -0.94 -12.56 -4.34
CA VAL A 382 -0.69 -11.16 -4.69
C VAL A 382 -0.01 -10.43 -3.54
N ILE A 383 -0.48 -10.59 -2.29
CA ILE A 383 0.15 -9.97 -1.11
C ILE A 383 1.59 -10.47 -0.93
N VAL A 384 1.81 -11.78 -1.05
CA VAL A 384 3.15 -12.38 -0.97
C VAL A 384 4.05 -11.90 -2.10
N GLY A 385 3.52 -11.80 -3.33
CA GLY A 385 4.26 -11.28 -4.47
C GLY A 385 4.66 -9.82 -4.29
N CYS A 386 3.74 -8.98 -3.79
CA CYS A 386 4.04 -7.60 -3.42
C CYS A 386 5.12 -7.53 -2.34
N TRP A 387 5.08 -8.41 -1.34
CA TRP A 387 6.08 -8.47 -0.27
C TRP A 387 7.48 -8.79 -0.79
N TYR A 388 7.61 -9.83 -1.61
CA TYR A 388 8.90 -10.20 -2.21
C TYR A 388 9.38 -9.18 -3.24
N HIS A 389 8.47 -8.54 -3.97
CA HIS A 389 8.81 -7.45 -4.88
C HIS A 389 9.54 -6.32 -4.17
N ILE A 390 9.04 -5.81 -3.03
CA ILE A 390 9.72 -4.74 -2.30
C ILE A 390 10.94 -5.23 -1.50
N LYS A 391 10.90 -6.48 -1.00
CA LYS A 391 12.02 -7.07 -0.26
C LYS A 391 13.27 -7.20 -1.14
N TYR A 392 13.13 -7.75 -2.34
CA TYR A 392 14.26 -7.94 -3.25
C TYR A 392 14.65 -6.66 -4.00
N TRP A 393 13.79 -5.65 -4.03
CA TRP A 393 14.13 -4.35 -4.59
C TRP A 393 14.93 -3.48 -3.63
N ILE A 394 14.43 -3.28 -2.40
CA ILE A 394 14.98 -2.27 -1.47
C ILE A 394 15.20 -2.78 -0.04
N GLY A 395 14.97 -4.07 0.23
CA GLY A 395 15.32 -4.68 1.53
C GLY A 395 14.40 -4.32 2.70
N LEU A 396 13.19 -3.79 2.44
CA LEU A 396 12.21 -3.38 3.47
C LEU A 396 12.72 -2.25 4.40
N VAL A 397 13.60 -1.39 3.90
CA VAL A 397 14.16 -0.28 4.71
C VAL A 397 13.40 1.04 4.56
N TRP A 398 12.49 1.14 3.58
CA TRP A 398 11.83 2.40 3.24
C TRP A 398 10.38 2.49 3.74
N GLY A 399 9.82 1.47 4.40
CA GLY A 399 8.49 1.55 5.00
C GLY A 399 7.33 1.29 4.03
N TYR A 400 7.58 0.78 2.82
CA TYR A 400 6.50 0.43 1.87
C TYR A 400 5.69 -0.79 2.34
N GLU A 401 6.34 -1.69 3.09
CA GLU A 401 5.75 -2.87 3.72
C GLU A 401 4.64 -2.54 4.72
N VAL A 402 4.64 -1.34 5.30
CA VAL A 402 3.61 -0.87 6.24
C VAL A 402 2.22 -0.98 5.63
N TRP A 403 2.06 -0.69 4.33
CA TRP A 403 0.76 -0.85 3.65
C TRP A 403 0.31 -2.31 3.58
N LEU A 404 1.23 -3.24 3.37
CA LEU A 404 0.94 -4.68 3.36
C LEU A 404 0.62 -5.18 4.77
N GLU A 405 1.35 -4.69 5.78
CA GLU A 405 1.09 -5.01 7.19
C GLU A 405 -0.30 -4.57 7.63
N ILE A 406 -0.71 -3.33 7.28
CA ILE A 406 -2.07 -2.84 7.54
C ILE A 406 -3.09 -3.72 6.83
N ALA A 407 -2.86 -4.06 5.55
CA ALA A 407 -3.77 -4.90 4.76
C ALA A 407 -3.94 -6.30 5.39
N CYS A 408 -2.83 -6.94 5.78
CA CYS A 408 -2.81 -8.19 6.53
C CYS A 408 -3.55 -8.05 7.86
N GLY A 409 -3.27 -6.99 8.63
CA GLY A 409 -3.91 -6.72 9.92
C GLY A 409 -5.43 -6.62 9.80
N VAL A 410 -5.93 -5.90 8.79
CA VAL A 410 -7.38 -5.82 8.51
C VAL A 410 -7.96 -7.19 8.15
N TRP A 411 -7.25 -7.98 7.34
CA TRP A 411 -7.71 -9.32 6.96
C TRP A 411 -7.78 -10.25 8.17
N PHE A 412 -6.70 -10.34 8.95
CA PHE A 412 -6.65 -11.20 10.13
C PHE A 412 -7.66 -10.76 11.19
N PHE A 413 -7.86 -9.46 11.39
CA PHE A 413 -8.90 -8.95 12.30
C PHE A 413 -10.30 -9.46 11.93
N ASP A 414 -10.71 -9.41 10.65
CA ASP A 414 -12.00 -9.97 10.23
C ASP A 414 -12.13 -11.46 10.57
N ARG A 415 -11.06 -12.23 10.35
CA ARG A 415 -11.04 -13.68 10.61
C ARG A 415 -11.12 -13.98 12.10
N LEU A 416 -10.37 -13.25 12.94
CA LEU A 416 -10.38 -13.41 14.39
C LEU A 416 -11.74 -13.07 14.98
N VAL A 417 -12.35 -11.94 14.59
CA VAL A 417 -13.69 -11.55 15.06
C VAL A 417 -14.73 -12.59 14.63
N ARG A 418 -14.62 -13.12 13.41
CA ARG A 418 -15.51 -14.17 12.91
C ARG A 418 -15.41 -15.45 13.76
N VAL A 419 -14.20 -15.94 14.01
CA VAL A 419 -13.97 -17.11 14.86
C VAL A 419 -14.53 -16.86 16.26
N GLY A 420 -14.27 -15.68 16.85
CA GLY A 420 -14.84 -15.29 18.15
C GLY A 420 -16.38 -15.32 18.17
N ARG A 421 -17.05 -14.83 17.12
CA ARG A 421 -18.52 -14.88 16.99
C ARG A 421 -19.05 -16.32 16.88
N ILE A 422 -18.35 -17.19 16.15
CA ILE A 422 -18.68 -18.62 16.01
C ILE A 422 -18.56 -19.30 17.38
N LEU A 423 -17.44 -19.12 18.08
CA LEU A 423 -17.20 -19.70 19.40
C LEU A 423 -18.22 -19.20 20.44
N LYS A 424 -18.55 -17.90 20.42
CA LYS A 424 -19.58 -17.31 21.31
C LYS A 424 -20.96 -17.93 21.07
N THR A 425 -21.31 -18.22 19.81
CA THR A 425 -22.62 -18.79 19.48
C THR A 425 -22.67 -20.28 19.80
N GLY A 426 -21.55 -20.98 19.57
CA GLY A 426 -21.39 -22.41 19.79
C GLY A 426 -22.15 -23.28 18.80
N LEU A 427 -21.95 -24.60 18.89
CA LEU A 427 -22.70 -25.57 18.11
C LEU A 427 -24.12 -25.71 18.69
N ARG A 428 -25.14 -25.59 17.84
CA ARG A 428 -26.55 -25.67 18.24
C ARG A 428 -27.26 -26.76 17.45
N ARG A 429 -28.16 -27.48 18.11
CA ARG A 429 -29.11 -28.38 17.46
C ARG A 429 -30.36 -27.59 17.06
N SER A 430 -30.84 -27.81 15.84
CA SER A 430 -32.07 -27.22 15.33
C SER A 430 -33.19 -28.25 15.24
N LYS A 431 -34.43 -27.77 15.25
CA LYS A 431 -35.61 -28.53 14.85
C LYS A 431 -35.94 -28.17 13.41
N VAL A 432 -35.90 -29.15 12.52
CA VAL A 432 -36.23 -28.98 11.10
C VAL A 432 -37.66 -29.46 10.88
N THR A 433 -38.49 -28.62 10.27
CA THR A 433 -39.88 -28.93 9.92
C THR A 433 -40.06 -28.70 8.43
N ASP A 434 -40.55 -29.71 7.72
CA ASP A 434 -40.94 -29.58 6.32
C ASP A 434 -42.29 -28.85 6.25
N LEU A 435 -42.35 -27.75 5.49
CA LEU A 435 -43.57 -26.98 5.26
C LEU A 435 -44.25 -27.35 3.93
N GLY A 436 -43.69 -28.29 3.17
CA GLY A 436 -44.12 -28.64 1.82
C GLY A 436 -43.63 -27.65 0.75
N ASN A 437 -43.81 -28.00 -0.52
CA ASN A 437 -43.42 -27.19 -1.69
C ASN A 437 -41.92 -26.77 -1.71
N GLY A 438 -41.04 -27.58 -1.12
CA GLY A 438 -39.61 -27.31 -1.06
C GLY A 438 -39.20 -26.26 -0.01
N TYR A 439 -40.11 -25.85 0.88
CA TYR A 439 -39.81 -24.94 1.98
C TYR A 439 -39.54 -25.72 3.27
N ILE A 440 -38.41 -25.41 3.91
CA ILE A 440 -38.05 -25.96 5.21
C ILE A 440 -38.00 -24.84 6.25
N ARG A 441 -38.56 -25.10 7.43
CA ARG A 441 -38.41 -24.26 8.61
C ARG A 441 -37.36 -24.86 9.53
N VAL A 442 -36.38 -24.05 9.92
CA VAL A 442 -35.30 -24.46 10.83
C VAL A 442 -35.37 -23.61 12.09
N ASP A 443 -35.87 -24.19 13.18
CA ASP A 443 -36.00 -23.52 14.47
C ASP A 443 -34.78 -23.80 15.36
N PHE A 444 -34.20 -22.75 15.94
CA PHE A 444 -33.08 -22.84 16.87
C PHE A 444 -33.53 -22.42 18.29
N PRO A 445 -33.68 -23.36 19.23
CA PRO A 445 -34.14 -23.03 20.58
C PRO A 445 -33.05 -22.28 21.37
N GLY A 446 -33.49 -21.38 22.25
CA GLY A 446 -32.61 -20.71 23.23
C GLY A 446 -31.76 -19.55 22.69
N ILE A 447 -32.02 -19.05 21.49
CA ILE A 447 -31.38 -17.84 20.96
C ILE A 447 -32.03 -16.61 21.56
N ARG A 448 -31.27 -15.82 22.34
CA ARG A 448 -31.74 -14.58 22.97
C ARG A 448 -31.21 -13.30 22.32
N TRP A 449 -30.15 -13.39 21.51
CA TRP A 449 -29.47 -12.24 20.92
C TRP A 449 -30.03 -11.80 19.56
N ALA A 450 -31.00 -12.53 19.00
CA ALA A 450 -31.64 -12.23 17.71
C ALA A 450 -33.10 -11.80 17.91
N SER A 451 -33.37 -10.97 18.92
CA SER A 451 -34.74 -10.56 19.29
C SER A 451 -35.31 -9.44 18.41
N GLU A 452 -34.46 -8.68 17.71
CA GLU A 452 -34.88 -7.60 16.84
C GLU A 452 -35.23 -8.11 15.43
N LEU A 453 -36.29 -7.53 14.85
CA LEU A 453 -36.74 -7.80 13.48
C LEU A 453 -35.74 -7.24 12.46
N GLY A 454 -35.63 -7.90 11.30
CA GLY A 454 -34.75 -7.47 10.21
C GLY A 454 -33.29 -7.91 10.33
N ASN A 455 -32.96 -8.69 11.36
CA ASN A 455 -31.64 -9.30 11.49
C ASN A 455 -31.45 -10.46 10.50
N HIS A 456 -30.19 -10.69 10.11
CA HIS A 456 -29.78 -11.86 9.35
C HIS A 456 -28.62 -12.56 10.06
N VAL A 457 -28.52 -13.87 9.86
CA VAL A 457 -27.49 -14.73 10.43
C VAL A 457 -26.75 -15.47 9.34
N TYR A 458 -25.49 -15.78 9.58
CA TYR A 458 -24.74 -16.72 8.74
C TYR A 458 -24.75 -18.08 9.43
N ALA A 459 -25.45 -19.05 8.83
CA ALA A 459 -25.56 -20.39 9.37
C ALA A 459 -24.52 -21.32 8.73
N TYR A 460 -23.92 -22.17 9.56
CA TYR A 460 -22.97 -23.21 9.18
C TYR A 460 -23.63 -24.58 9.43
N PHE A 461 -23.54 -25.49 8.47
CA PHE A 461 -24.15 -26.82 8.57
C PHE A 461 -23.08 -27.94 8.49
N PRO A 462 -22.18 -28.06 9.49
CA PRO A 462 -21.04 -28.97 9.42
C PRO A 462 -21.45 -30.45 9.31
N ALA A 463 -22.63 -30.83 9.80
CA ALA A 463 -23.14 -32.20 9.70
C ALA A 463 -23.68 -32.56 8.30
N LEU A 464 -24.11 -31.57 7.50
CA LEU A 464 -24.63 -31.81 6.15
C LEU A 464 -23.50 -31.93 5.12
N ASN A 465 -22.38 -31.26 5.36
CA ASN A 465 -21.25 -31.25 4.44
C ASN A 465 -19.92 -31.33 5.22
N PRO A 466 -19.52 -32.54 5.67
CA PRO A 466 -18.34 -32.72 6.51
C PRO A 466 -17.03 -32.27 5.86
N LEU A 467 -16.98 -32.20 4.52
CA LEU A 467 -15.81 -31.74 3.77
C LEU A 467 -15.73 -30.21 3.68
N ARG A 468 -16.82 -29.49 3.98
CA ARG A 468 -16.90 -28.02 3.93
C ARG A 468 -17.61 -27.43 5.15
N PRO A 469 -17.18 -27.74 6.39
CA PRO A 469 -17.84 -27.25 7.60
C PRO A 469 -17.73 -25.72 7.80
N TRP A 470 -16.82 -25.06 7.08
CA TRP A 470 -16.65 -23.60 7.06
C TRP A 470 -17.59 -22.89 6.08
N GLU A 471 -18.33 -23.62 5.24
CA GLU A 471 -19.31 -23.05 4.34
C GLU A 471 -20.47 -22.44 5.14
N ASN A 472 -20.85 -21.23 4.79
CA ASN A 472 -21.90 -20.50 5.48
C ASN A 472 -22.72 -19.65 4.54
N HIS A 473 -24.02 -19.61 4.82
CA HIS A 473 -25.00 -18.94 3.99
C HIS A 473 -25.79 -17.93 4.83
N PRO A 474 -26.07 -16.74 4.28
CA PRO A 474 -26.89 -15.74 4.96
C PRO A 474 -28.36 -16.14 4.93
N PHE A 475 -29.04 -16.05 6.07
CA PHE A 475 -30.48 -16.24 6.21
C PHE A 475 -31.07 -15.09 7.03
N SER A 476 -32.23 -14.57 6.61
CA SER A 476 -33.00 -13.66 7.45
C SER A 476 -33.54 -14.41 8.67
N ALA A 477 -33.34 -13.86 9.86
CA ALA A 477 -33.81 -14.48 11.10
C ALA A 477 -35.20 -13.94 11.46
N VAL A 478 -36.11 -14.84 11.82
CA VAL A 478 -37.45 -14.49 12.31
C VAL A 478 -37.53 -14.83 13.80
N PRO A 479 -37.69 -13.85 14.71
CA PRO A 479 -37.83 -14.12 16.13
C PRO A 479 -39.20 -14.75 16.41
N THR A 480 -39.22 -16.06 16.70
CA THR A 480 -40.46 -16.80 16.96
C THR A 480 -41.19 -16.33 18.22
N ALA A 481 -40.47 -15.76 19.20
CA ALA A 481 -41.04 -15.16 20.40
C ALA A 481 -41.99 -13.97 20.10
N LEU A 482 -41.78 -13.27 18.98
CA LEU A 482 -42.67 -12.19 18.54
C LEU A 482 -43.93 -12.74 17.85
N LEU A 483 -43.86 -13.93 17.27
CA LEU A 483 -45.00 -14.57 16.59
C LEU A 483 -46.00 -15.19 17.57
N SER A 484 -45.52 -15.67 18.73
CA SER A 484 -46.38 -16.30 19.75
C SER A 484 -47.37 -15.34 20.41
N HIS A 485 -47.13 -14.01 20.37
CA HIS A 485 -48.03 -13.03 20.98
C HIS A 485 -49.27 -12.69 20.13
N LEU A 486 -49.29 -13.08 18.86
CA LEU A 486 -50.41 -12.83 17.94
C LEU A 486 -51.40 -14.00 17.84
N GLY A 487 -51.09 -15.14 18.49
CA GLY A 487 -51.87 -16.38 18.38
C GLY A 487 -52.72 -16.74 19.60
N SER A 488 -52.67 -15.98 20.71
CA SER A 488 -53.39 -16.32 21.95
C SER A 488 -54.75 -15.62 22.10
N GLY A 489 -55.31 -15.09 21.01
CA GLY A 489 -56.61 -14.41 20.99
C GLY A 489 -57.76 -15.18 20.32
N VAL A 490 -57.58 -16.47 20.04
CA VAL A 490 -58.66 -17.33 19.52
C VAL A 490 -58.59 -18.68 20.23
N ASN A 491 -59.31 -18.77 21.34
CA ASN A 491 -59.96 -19.98 21.84
C ASN A 491 -61.13 -19.56 22.71
#